data_AF-A0A075ATW9-F1
#
_entry.id   AF-A0A075ATW9-F1
#
_cell.length_a   1.000
_cell.length_b   1.000
_cell.length_c   1.000
_cell.angle_alpha   90.00
_cell.angle_beta   90.00
_cell.angle_gamma   90.00
#
_symmetry.space_group_name_H-M   'P 1'
#
loop_
_entity.id
_entity.type
_entity.pdbx_description
1 polymer ?
#
loop_
_entity_poly.entity_id
_entity_poly.type
_entity_poly.pdbx_seq_one_letter_code
_entity_poly.pdbx_strand_id
1 'polypeptide(L)'
;MKITCQSPVNIAVIKYWGKENVELNLPTNGSISVTLSMEHIKTITCVESNEQIKQDSLVLNGELVEIPGRMKLVIDKMRNIAIRCGNRQIKYKSESPLESPADPRHFITIKSRNTFPTAAGLASSASGYSCLVYCLSLLYHLDAYLTRTELSEFARLGSGSSCRSLFPGLVEWHLGDSSSTSVADSICDSWEDLDILVCIVKSEKKKVGSTVGMQQTVKSSALFKHRVEGMPAKLETMKRAIIAKDFETFANLTMADSNQFHAVCLDTFPPIIYLNEDSRWFIEFVHEYNRMAGETAVAYTFDAGPNPVLYMRSKYTGDVVRLLKQLVDVTKFKSIRDFNECVTIVNELGENIPKTNIPVEIIHAKCGAGPSLCKEEGI
;
A
#
# COMPACT_ATOMS: atom_id res chain seq x y z
N MET A 1 22.59 20.39 -2.15
CA MET A 1 21.66 20.04 -1.06
C MET A 1 21.05 18.69 -1.33
N LYS A 2 20.81 17.87 -0.29
CA LYS A 2 20.35 16.49 -0.43
C LYS A 2 19.40 16.14 0.71
N ILE A 3 18.28 15.50 0.38
CA ILE A 3 17.33 14.92 1.34
C ILE A 3 17.16 13.45 1.03
N THR A 4 17.26 12.60 2.04
CA THR A 4 16.91 11.18 1.94
C THR A 4 15.77 10.87 2.90
N CYS A 5 14.70 10.30 2.39
CA CYS A 5 13.56 9.85 3.18
C CYS A 5 13.26 8.37 2.93
N GLN A 6 12.48 7.81 3.85
CA GLN A 6 11.84 6.51 3.70
C GLN A 6 10.33 6.68 3.82
N SER A 7 9.58 5.89 3.05
CA SER A 7 8.11 5.89 3.05
C SER A 7 7.57 4.47 3.19
N PRO A 8 6.50 4.29 3.97
CA PRO A 8 5.86 2.99 4.14
C PRO A 8 5.01 2.61 2.91
N VAL A 9 4.82 1.31 2.75
CA VAL A 9 3.74 0.74 1.93
C VAL A 9 2.44 0.80 2.72
N ASN A 10 1.30 0.96 2.04
CA ASN A 10 -0.02 0.79 2.64
C ASN A 10 -0.80 -0.31 1.91
N ILE A 11 -1.66 -1.02 2.63
CA ILE A 11 -2.53 -2.07 2.09
C ILE A 11 -3.99 -1.69 2.31
N ALA A 12 -4.77 -1.65 1.23
CA ALA A 12 -6.16 -1.22 1.28
C ALA A 12 -7.06 -2.32 1.89
N VAL A 13 -7.87 -1.94 2.87
CA VAL A 13 -8.95 -2.78 3.45
C VAL A 13 -10.32 -2.43 2.86
N ILE A 14 -10.49 -1.19 2.40
CA ILE A 14 -11.54 -0.77 1.47
C ILE A 14 -10.87 -0.33 0.17
N LYS A 15 -11.15 -1.01 -0.93
CA LYS A 15 -10.36 -0.92 -2.16
C LYS A 15 -10.65 0.34 -2.97
N TYR A 16 -9.57 0.99 -3.39
CA TYR A 16 -9.57 1.96 -4.46
C TYR A 16 -9.48 1.24 -5.81
N TRP A 17 -10.54 1.35 -6.62
CA TRP A 17 -10.55 0.82 -7.98
C TRP A 17 -11.48 1.66 -8.86
N GLY A 18 -10.90 2.37 -9.83
CA GLY A 18 -11.63 3.26 -10.74
C GLY A 18 -11.27 4.73 -10.50
N LYS A 19 -11.19 5.50 -11.58
CA LYS A 19 -11.00 6.96 -11.51
C LYS A 19 -12.15 7.63 -12.23
N GLU A 20 -12.75 8.60 -11.56
CA GLU A 20 -13.68 9.54 -12.17
C GLU A 20 -12.92 10.54 -13.04
N ASN A 21 -11.78 11.04 -12.55
CA ASN A 21 -10.89 11.90 -13.32
C ASN A 21 -9.48 11.29 -13.40
N VAL A 22 -9.09 10.85 -14.60
CA VAL A 22 -7.80 10.21 -14.85
C VAL A 22 -6.64 11.19 -14.70
N GLU A 23 -6.78 12.43 -15.16
CA GLU A 23 -5.71 13.43 -15.12
C GLU A 23 -5.35 13.83 -13.69
N LEU A 24 -6.38 14.03 -12.85
CA LEU A 24 -6.22 14.45 -11.45
C LEU A 24 -6.09 13.28 -10.47
N ASN A 25 -6.24 12.03 -10.94
CA ASN A 25 -6.38 10.83 -10.12
C ASN A 25 -7.52 10.90 -9.09
N LEU A 26 -8.65 11.51 -9.44
CA LEU A 26 -9.82 11.49 -8.56
C LEU A 26 -10.47 10.11 -8.63
N PRO A 27 -10.75 9.48 -7.48
CA PRO A 27 -11.24 8.11 -7.45
C PRO A 27 -12.75 8.10 -7.73
N THR A 28 -13.32 6.92 -8.01
CA THR A 28 -14.78 6.74 -8.05
C THR A 28 -15.39 6.57 -6.65
N ASN A 29 -14.57 6.29 -5.65
CA ASN A 29 -14.98 6.12 -4.26
C ASN A 29 -13.81 6.39 -3.31
N GLY A 30 -14.11 6.76 -2.07
CA GLY A 30 -13.12 6.79 -0.99
C GLY A 30 -12.55 5.40 -0.70
N SER A 31 -11.40 5.34 -0.03
CA SER A 31 -10.72 4.08 0.30
C SER A 31 -10.03 4.15 1.64
N ILE A 32 -9.82 3.01 2.28
CA ILE A 32 -9.17 2.92 3.60
C ILE A 32 -8.04 1.90 3.52
N SER A 33 -6.89 2.23 4.10
CA SER A 33 -5.72 1.34 4.14
C SER A 33 -5.05 1.32 5.50
N VAL A 34 -4.27 0.27 5.75
CA VAL A 34 -3.33 0.20 6.86
C VAL A 34 -1.93 0.50 6.34
N THR A 35 -1.27 1.48 6.94
CA THR A 35 0.15 1.78 6.73
C THR A 35 1.00 0.72 7.41
N LEU A 36 1.94 0.11 6.70
CA LEU A 36 2.81 -0.96 7.22
C LEU A 36 4.07 -0.39 7.87
N SER A 37 4.58 -1.09 8.89
CA SER A 37 5.87 -0.79 9.49
C SER A 37 7.01 -0.92 8.46
N MET A 38 7.97 -0.01 8.52
CA MET A 38 9.05 0.14 7.54
C MET A 38 10.27 -0.76 7.79
N GLU A 39 10.19 -1.72 8.71
CA GLU A 39 11.33 -2.56 9.10
C GLU A 39 11.83 -3.43 7.93
N HIS A 40 10.90 -4.05 7.21
CA HIS A 40 11.21 -4.96 6.10
C HIS A 40 10.72 -4.44 4.74
N ILE A 41 9.63 -3.66 4.72
CA ILE A 41 8.96 -3.22 3.50
C ILE A 41 8.86 -1.69 3.43
N LYS A 42 9.79 -1.05 2.72
CA LYS A 42 9.83 0.40 2.54
C LYS A 42 10.37 0.80 1.18
N THR A 43 10.06 2.03 0.79
CA THR A 43 10.77 2.73 -0.29
C THR A 43 11.68 3.78 0.31
N ILE A 44 12.91 3.86 -0.19
CA ILE A 44 13.86 4.89 0.19
C ILE A 44 14.16 5.73 -1.03
N THR A 45 14.02 7.05 -0.88
CA THR A 45 14.25 8.01 -1.96
C THR A 45 15.21 9.08 -1.47
N CYS A 46 16.18 9.40 -2.31
CA CYS A 46 17.07 10.52 -2.15
C CYS A 46 16.82 11.52 -3.28
N VAL A 47 16.67 12.79 -2.95
CA VAL A 47 16.61 13.89 -3.92
C VAL A 47 17.78 14.83 -3.67
N GLU A 48 18.59 15.03 -4.69
CA GLU A 48 19.73 15.94 -4.69
C GLU A 48 19.49 17.11 -5.64
N SER A 49 19.87 18.31 -5.21
CA SER A 49 19.85 19.53 -6.00
C SER A 49 21.18 20.29 -5.86
N ASN A 50 21.83 20.61 -6.98
CA ASN A 50 23.04 21.45 -7.03
C ASN A 50 23.21 22.05 -8.45
N GLU A 51 24.08 23.06 -8.60
CA GLU A 51 24.28 23.81 -9.87
C GLU A 51 24.96 22.99 -10.99
N GLN A 52 25.58 21.86 -10.64
CA GLN A 52 26.24 20.97 -11.60
C GLN A 52 25.24 20.05 -12.31
N ILE A 53 24.05 19.81 -11.74
CA ILE A 53 22.99 19.02 -12.36
C ILE A 53 22.42 19.80 -13.55
N LYS A 54 22.47 19.20 -14.75
CA LYS A 54 22.08 19.86 -16.02
C LYS A 54 20.69 19.48 -16.54
N GLN A 55 20.08 18.46 -15.95
CA GLN A 55 18.72 18.02 -16.24
C GLN A 55 18.17 17.19 -15.09
N ASP A 56 16.85 17.14 -14.95
CA ASP A 56 16.23 16.22 -14.00
C ASP A 56 16.53 14.77 -14.41
N SER A 57 16.90 13.93 -13.44
CA SER A 57 17.20 12.52 -13.69
C SER A 57 16.60 11.61 -12.62
N LEU A 58 16.26 10.39 -13.01
CA LEU A 58 15.73 9.36 -12.11
C LEU A 58 16.57 8.09 -12.22
N VAL A 59 17.12 7.65 -11.09
CA VAL A 59 17.74 6.34 -10.91
C VAL A 59 16.80 5.50 -10.06
N LEU A 60 16.27 4.41 -10.62
CA LEU A 60 15.36 3.49 -9.92
C LEU A 60 16.03 2.13 -9.81
N ASN A 61 16.24 1.65 -8.58
CA ASN A 61 16.93 0.39 -8.29
C ASN A 61 18.32 0.28 -8.97
N GLY A 62 19.06 1.39 -9.05
CA GLY A 62 20.40 1.44 -9.65
C GLY A 62 20.43 1.69 -11.16
N GLU A 63 19.27 1.68 -11.84
CA GLU A 63 19.18 1.92 -13.28
C GLU A 63 18.69 3.33 -13.57
N LEU A 64 19.36 4.03 -14.51
CA LEU A 64 18.87 5.29 -15.04
C LEU A 64 17.63 5.03 -15.89
N VAL A 65 16.51 5.65 -15.53
CA VAL A 65 15.23 5.50 -16.21
C VAL A 65 14.65 6.85 -16.58
N GLU A 66 13.79 6.88 -17.59
CA GLU A 66 13.06 8.08 -17.96
C GLU A 66 12.11 8.51 -16.84
N ILE A 67 12.04 9.81 -16.55
CA ILE A 67 11.09 10.37 -15.59
C ILE A 67 9.68 10.24 -16.18
N PRO A 68 8.76 9.48 -15.55
CA PRO A 68 7.40 9.37 -16.04
C PRO A 68 6.70 10.73 -16.07
N GLY A 69 5.86 10.99 -17.07
CA GLY A 69 5.18 12.28 -17.23
C GLY A 69 4.40 12.75 -15.98
N ARG A 70 3.82 11.82 -15.21
CA ARG A 70 3.18 12.14 -13.92
C ARG A 70 4.15 12.57 -12.84
N MET A 71 5.33 11.94 -12.78
CA MET A 71 6.38 12.34 -11.86
C MET A 71 6.87 13.75 -12.20
N LYS A 72 7.09 14.03 -13.50
CA LYS A 72 7.42 15.37 -13.97
C LYS A 72 6.37 16.41 -13.55
N LEU A 73 5.08 16.11 -13.76
CA LEU A 73 3.97 16.97 -13.32
C LEU A 73 4.01 17.27 -11.81
N VAL A 74 4.28 16.25 -10.97
CA VAL A 74 4.40 16.43 -9.51
C VAL A 74 5.58 17.33 -9.17
N ILE A 75 6.76 17.07 -9.74
CA ILE A 75 7.97 17.87 -9.53
C ILE A 75 7.71 19.34 -9.91
N ASP A 76 7.15 19.58 -11.10
CA ASP A 76 6.87 20.92 -11.62
C ASP A 76 5.85 21.66 -10.74
N LYS A 77 4.78 20.98 -10.30
CA LYS A 77 3.79 21.58 -9.39
C LYS A 77 4.40 21.96 -8.05
N MET A 78 5.22 21.09 -7.44
CA MET A 78 5.87 21.38 -6.16
C MET A 78 6.91 22.51 -6.27
N ARG A 79 7.69 22.57 -7.36
CA ARG A 79 8.59 23.69 -7.66
C ARG A 79 7.83 25.01 -7.78
N ASN A 80 6.73 25.02 -8.53
CA ASN A 80 5.91 26.22 -8.70
C ASN A 80 5.34 26.73 -7.37
N ILE A 81 4.97 25.83 -6.47
CA ILE A 81 4.52 26.21 -5.12
C ILE A 81 5.67 26.73 -4.29
N ALA A 82 6.84 26.09 -4.34
CA ALA A 82 8.04 26.56 -3.63
C ALA A 82 8.41 28.00 -4.03
N ILE A 83 8.39 28.31 -5.33
CA ILE A 83 8.61 29.67 -5.86
C ILE A 83 7.59 30.66 -5.28
N ARG A 84 6.31 30.28 -5.19
CA ARG A 84 5.24 31.14 -4.66
C ARG A 84 5.32 31.30 -3.13
N CYS A 85 5.78 30.27 -2.42
CA CYS A 85 5.87 30.26 -0.97
C CYS A 85 7.12 30.98 -0.44
N GLY A 86 8.21 31.07 -1.21
CA GLY A 86 9.45 31.75 -0.79
C GLY A 86 9.27 33.22 -0.35
N ASN A 87 8.16 33.87 -0.73
CA ASN A 87 7.82 35.24 -0.33
C ASN A 87 6.74 35.31 0.78
N ARG A 88 6.31 34.18 1.35
CA ARG A 88 5.23 34.11 2.33
C ARG A 88 5.77 33.95 3.75
N GLN A 89 4.94 34.33 4.72
CA GLN A 89 5.22 34.04 6.12
C GLN A 89 5.12 32.54 6.40
N ILE A 90 6.12 32.00 7.09
CA ILE A 90 6.16 30.61 7.57
C ILE A 90 4.95 30.36 8.49
N LYS A 91 4.26 29.23 8.28
CA LYS A 91 3.08 28.84 9.06
C LYS A 91 3.37 27.76 10.10
N TYR A 92 4.28 26.85 9.77
CA TYR A 92 4.59 25.67 10.58
C TYR A 92 6.10 25.53 10.77
N LYS A 93 6.51 24.86 11.86
CA LYS A 93 7.91 24.50 12.07
C LYS A 93 8.30 23.42 11.07
N SER A 94 9.32 23.66 10.26
CA SER A 94 9.81 22.68 9.30
C SER A 94 10.49 21.50 9.99
N GLU A 95 10.28 20.31 9.43
CA GLU A 95 10.97 19.06 9.73
C GLU A 95 12.26 18.90 8.88
N SER A 96 12.53 19.82 7.96
CA SER A 96 13.72 19.78 7.10
C SER A 96 15.01 19.87 7.93
N PRO A 97 16.00 19.00 7.66
CA PRO A 97 17.32 19.10 8.26
C PRO A 97 18.22 20.15 7.58
N LEU A 98 17.76 20.77 6.48
CA LEU A 98 18.53 21.81 5.78
C LEU A 98 18.33 23.17 6.45
N GLU A 99 19.39 23.96 6.55
CA GLU A 99 19.32 25.33 7.09
C GLU A 99 18.52 26.28 6.19
N SER A 100 18.48 25.99 4.89
CA SER A 100 17.75 26.77 3.88
C SER A 100 17.23 25.86 2.77
N PRO A 101 16.11 26.22 2.11
CA PRO A 101 15.55 25.43 1.02
C PRO A 101 16.46 25.43 -0.21
N ALA A 102 16.44 24.35 -0.97
CA ALA A 102 17.05 24.33 -2.29
C ALA A 102 16.31 25.27 -3.25
N ASP A 103 17.04 25.85 -4.21
CA ASP A 103 16.41 26.66 -5.25
C ASP A 103 15.53 25.76 -6.15
N PRO A 104 14.20 25.98 -6.20
CA PRO A 104 13.29 25.17 -7.01
C PRO A 104 13.55 25.29 -8.52
N ARG A 105 14.40 26.22 -8.97
CA ARG A 105 14.82 26.37 -10.38
C ARG A 105 15.97 25.43 -10.74
N HIS A 106 16.69 24.88 -9.76
CA HIS A 106 17.75 23.91 -10.03
C HIS A 106 17.16 22.55 -10.43
N PHE A 107 17.86 21.87 -11.33
CA PHE A 107 17.57 20.48 -11.66
C PHE A 107 17.85 19.56 -10.46
N ILE A 108 17.19 18.40 -10.46
CA ILE A 108 17.30 17.41 -9.40
C ILE A 108 17.70 16.03 -9.91
N THR A 109 18.48 15.32 -9.10
CA THR A 109 18.71 13.88 -9.27
C THR A 109 17.90 13.13 -8.23
N ILE A 110 16.99 12.28 -8.69
CA ILE A 110 16.16 11.42 -7.85
C ILE A 110 16.75 10.02 -7.88
N LYS A 111 17.09 9.47 -6.73
CA LYS A 111 17.50 8.07 -6.59
C LYS A 111 16.54 7.35 -5.68
N SER A 112 15.94 6.27 -6.14
CA SER A 112 14.92 5.55 -5.38
C SER A 112 15.13 4.04 -5.46
N ARG A 113 14.89 3.35 -4.35
CA ARG A 113 14.88 1.88 -4.28
C ARG A 113 13.81 1.36 -3.34
N ASN A 114 13.32 0.16 -3.61
CA ASN A 114 12.45 -0.59 -2.69
C ASN A 114 13.28 -1.64 -1.93
N THR A 115 12.93 -1.92 -0.68
CA THR A 115 13.54 -3.04 0.08
C THR A 115 12.92 -4.39 -0.24
N PHE A 116 11.88 -4.40 -1.07
CA PHE A 116 11.13 -5.58 -1.49
C PHE A 116 11.19 -5.74 -3.01
N PRO A 117 11.07 -6.97 -3.55
CA PRO A 117 11.14 -7.20 -4.99
C PRO A 117 10.05 -6.41 -5.74
N THR A 118 10.43 -5.66 -6.76
CA THR A 118 9.47 -4.92 -7.63
C THR A 118 8.42 -5.85 -8.26
N ALA A 119 8.79 -7.12 -8.50
CA ALA A 119 7.90 -8.14 -9.05
C ALA A 119 6.89 -8.70 -8.04
N ALA A 120 7.04 -8.45 -6.73
CA ALA A 120 6.17 -9.00 -5.70
C ALA A 120 4.76 -8.37 -5.68
N GLY A 121 4.38 -7.55 -6.66
CA GLY A 121 3.02 -6.99 -6.74
C GLY A 121 2.61 -6.07 -5.58
N LEU A 122 3.52 -5.80 -4.65
CA LEU A 122 3.35 -4.87 -3.53
C LEU A 122 3.32 -3.45 -4.11
N ALA A 123 2.55 -2.54 -3.48
CA ALA A 123 2.22 -1.20 -3.97
C ALA A 123 3.44 -0.23 -4.04
N SER A 124 4.48 -0.60 -4.79
CA SER A 124 5.75 0.11 -4.95
C SER A 124 5.59 1.52 -5.52
N SER A 125 4.60 1.74 -6.38
CA SER A 125 4.26 3.08 -6.85
C SER A 125 3.68 3.96 -5.74
N ALA A 126 2.91 3.40 -4.79
CA ALA A 126 2.30 4.18 -3.72
C ALA A 126 3.38 4.70 -2.77
N SER A 127 4.23 3.82 -2.24
CA SER A 127 5.32 4.21 -1.36
C SER A 127 6.36 5.07 -2.08
N GLY A 128 6.64 4.83 -3.36
CA GLY A 128 7.58 5.63 -4.16
C GLY A 128 7.16 7.09 -4.38
N TYR A 129 5.92 7.33 -4.82
CA TYR A 129 5.43 8.70 -4.99
C TYR A 129 5.26 9.44 -3.66
N SER A 130 4.82 8.74 -2.62
CA SER A 130 4.78 9.28 -1.25
C SER A 130 6.17 9.72 -0.79
N CYS A 131 7.19 8.87 -0.97
CA CYS A 131 8.56 9.18 -0.59
C CYS A 131 9.14 10.37 -1.39
N LEU A 132 8.89 10.42 -2.70
CA LEU A 132 9.30 11.53 -3.55
C LEU A 132 8.68 12.86 -3.08
N VAL A 133 7.36 12.90 -2.89
CA VAL A 133 6.65 14.11 -2.45
C VAL A 133 7.15 14.55 -1.09
N TYR A 134 7.37 13.61 -0.17
CA TYR A 134 7.92 13.95 1.14
C TYR A 134 9.36 14.50 1.04
N CYS A 135 10.23 13.90 0.23
CA CYS A 135 11.58 14.42 -0.02
C CYS A 135 11.56 15.83 -0.61
N LEU A 136 10.75 16.07 -1.64
CA LEU A 136 10.62 17.38 -2.28
C LEU A 136 10.04 18.42 -1.32
N SER A 137 9.13 18.00 -0.45
CA SER A 137 8.57 18.87 0.59
C SER A 137 9.67 19.38 1.50
N LEU A 138 10.51 18.49 2.04
CA LEU A 138 11.61 18.88 2.92
C LEU A 138 12.71 19.63 2.15
N LEU A 139 13.04 19.22 0.92
CA LEU A 139 14.08 19.86 0.10
C LEU A 139 13.76 21.34 -0.17
N TYR A 140 12.48 21.66 -0.40
CA TYR A 140 12.01 23.01 -0.71
C TYR A 140 11.34 23.71 0.49
N HIS A 141 11.40 23.13 1.69
CA HIS A 141 10.76 23.62 2.92
C HIS A 141 9.25 23.88 2.77
N LEU A 142 8.57 23.08 1.93
CA LEU A 142 7.13 23.21 1.71
C LEU A 142 6.30 22.78 2.92
N ASP A 143 6.85 21.93 3.78
CA ASP A 143 6.28 21.50 5.06
C ASP A 143 6.15 22.65 6.06
N ALA A 144 6.88 23.75 5.87
CA ALA A 144 6.69 24.98 6.62
C ALA A 144 5.41 25.75 6.24
N TYR A 145 4.75 25.36 5.13
CA TYR A 145 3.61 26.06 4.54
C TYR A 145 2.39 25.16 4.30
N LEU A 146 2.62 23.86 4.07
CA LEU A 146 1.62 22.86 3.71
C LEU A 146 1.54 21.78 4.80
N THR A 147 0.32 21.36 5.12
CA THR A 147 0.09 20.19 5.99
C THR A 147 0.32 18.88 5.23
N ARG A 148 0.41 17.75 5.94
CA ARG A 148 0.47 16.43 5.30
C ARG A 148 -0.78 16.15 4.45
N THR A 149 -1.94 16.64 4.86
CA THR A 149 -3.21 16.56 4.13
C THR A 149 -3.12 17.30 2.80
N GLU A 150 -2.59 18.52 2.79
CA GLU A 150 -2.35 19.28 1.56
C GLU A 150 -1.28 18.62 0.68
N LEU A 151 -0.22 18.05 1.29
CA LEU A 151 0.81 17.29 0.56
C LEU A 151 0.25 16.03 -0.11
N SER A 152 -0.81 15.45 0.46
CA SER A 152 -1.45 14.24 -0.06
C SER A 152 -2.05 14.43 -1.46
N GLU A 153 -2.40 15.65 -1.84
CA GLU A 153 -2.83 15.99 -3.20
C GLU A 153 -1.71 15.73 -4.22
N PHE A 154 -0.47 16.12 -3.94
CA PHE A 154 0.68 15.91 -4.86
C PHE A 154 1.02 14.43 -4.99
N ALA A 155 0.96 13.70 -3.88
CA ALA A 155 1.15 12.26 -3.89
C ALA A 155 0.05 11.63 -4.78
N ARG A 156 -1.23 11.93 -4.52
CA ARG A 156 -2.36 11.45 -5.31
C ARG A 156 -2.18 11.73 -6.79
N LEU A 157 -1.74 12.92 -7.19
CA LEU A 157 -1.50 13.30 -8.60
C LEU A 157 -0.49 12.38 -9.29
N GLY A 158 0.57 11.98 -8.59
CA GLY A 158 1.54 11.02 -9.08
C GLY A 158 0.95 9.60 -9.18
N SER A 159 0.50 9.09 -8.04
CA SER A 159 -0.15 7.78 -7.91
C SER A 159 -1.26 7.85 -6.87
N GLY A 160 -2.51 7.53 -7.25
CA GLY A 160 -3.69 7.76 -6.40
C GLY A 160 -3.51 7.26 -4.96
N SER A 161 -3.20 5.98 -4.77
CA SER A 161 -3.02 5.37 -3.44
C SER A 161 -1.80 5.85 -2.66
N SER A 162 -0.89 6.63 -3.25
CA SER A 162 0.27 7.17 -2.54
C SER A 162 -0.09 8.23 -1.51
N CYS A 163 -1.24 8.92 -1.66
CA CYS A 163 -1.71 9.90 -0.68
C CYS A 163 -1.83 9.30 0.73
N ARG A 164 -2.30 8.04 0.82
CA ARG A 164 -2.46 7.34 2.10
C ARG A 164 -1.14 6.96 2.76
N SER A 165 -0.08 6.77 1.96
CA SER A 165 1.26 6.46 2.48
C SER A 165 1.95 7.64 3.18
N LEU A 166 1.36 8.85 3.17
CA LEU A 166 1.89 10.01 3.91
C LEU A 166 1.56 9.99 5.40
N PHE A 167 0.67 9.11 5.84
CA PHE A 167 0.10 9.09 7.18
C PHE A 167 0.42 7.78 7.91
N PRO A 168 0.58 7.83 9.24
CA PRO A 168 0.69 6.63 10.06
C PRO A 168 -0.66 5.89 10.12
N GLY A 169 -0.66 4.68 10.66
CA GLY A 169 -1.90 4.13 11.17
C GLY A 169 -2.82 3.52 10.11
N LEU A 170 -4.12 3.72 10.33
CA LEU A 170 -5.19 3.44 9.40
C LEU A 170 -5.66 4.75 8.78
N VAL A 171 -5.68 4.79 7.45
CA VAL A 171 -5.75 6.04 6.68
C VAL A 171 -6.90 5.99 5.69
N GLU A 172 -7.73 7.02 5.67
CA GLU A 172 -8.74 7.23 4.64
C GLU A 172 -8.16 8.08 3.51
N TRP A 173 -8.46 7.73 2.26
CA TRP A 173 -8.44 8.68 1.15
C TRP A 173 -9.89 9.05 0.84
N HIS A 174 -10.22 10.31 1.07
CA HIS A 174 -11.52 10.88 0.83
C HIS A 174 -11.79 11.01 -0.68
N LEU A 175 -13.03 10.74 -1.08
CA LEU A 175 -13.47 10.93 -2.47
C LEU A 175 -13.23 12.38 -2.92
N GLY A 176 -13.68 13.33 -2.11
CA GLY A 176 -13.65 14.76 -2.42
C GLY A 176 -14.62 15.15 -3.54
N ASP A 177 -14.87 16.45 -3.67
CA ASP A 177 -15.59 17.05 -4.79
C ASP A 177 -14.64 17.77 -5.77
N SER A 178 -13.36 17.86 -5.41
CA SER A 178 -12.35 18.65 -6.08
C SER A 178 -10.94 18.14 -5.76
N SER A 179 -9.93 18.66 -6.46
CA SER A 179 -8.53 18.27 -6.23
C SER A 179 -8.08 18.55 -4.80
N SER A 180 -8.52 19.65 -4.21
CA SER A 180 -8.14 20.07 -2.86
C SER A 180 -8.90 19.34 -1.74
N THR A 181 -9.99 18.63 -2.06
CA THR A 181 -10.81 17.90 -1.09
C THR A 181 -10.67 16.37 -1.22
N SER A 182 -10.13 15.89 -2.34
CA SER A 182 -9.75 14.48 -2.52
C SER A 182 -8.36 14.22 -1.90
N VAL A 183 -8.29 14.27 -0.58
CA VAL A 183 -7.07 14.17 0.23
C VAL A 183 -7.12 12.94 1.14
N ALA A 184 -5.99 12.62 1.78
CA ALA A 184 -5.92 11.55 2.77
C ALA A 184 -5.69 12.11 4.17
N ASP A 185 -6.21 11.40 5.18
CA ASP A 185 -6.04 11.69 6.60
C ASP A 185 -6.05 10.40 7.44
N SER A 186 -5.38 10.44 8.59
CA SER A 186 -5.36 9.32 9.56
C SER A 186 -6.71 9.20 10.27
N ILE A 187 -7.30 8.01 10.25
CA ILE A 187 -8.46 7.64 11.08
C ILE A 187 -7.98 7.29 12.50
N CYS A 188 -6.87 6.56 12.58
CA CYS A 188 -6.32 6.05 13.82
C CYS A 188 -4.82 5.80 13.64
N ASP A 189 -3.97 6.45 14.43
CA ASP A 189 -2.52 6.40 14.27
C ASP A 189 -1.89 5.03 14.62
N SER A 190 -2.56 4.23 15.46
CA SER A 190 -2.08 2.90 15.87
C SER A 190 -3.19 1.95 16.26
N TRP A 191 -2.99 0.67 15.94
CA TRP A 191 -3.74 -0.46 16.48
C TRP A 191 -2.73 -1.53 16.92
N GLU A 192 -2.42 -1.57 18.21
CA GLU A 192 -1.27 -2.29 18.76
C GLU A 192 -1.39 -3.82 18.62
N ASP A 193 -2.61 -4.32 18.83
CA ASP A 193 -3.01 -5.72 18.70
C ASP A 193 -3.41 -6.09 17.26
N LEU A 194 -2.93 -5.35 16.24
CA LEU A 194 -3.15 -5.70 14.83
C LEU A 194 -1.83 -6.12 14.18
N ASP A 195 -1.76 -7.41 13.83
CA ASP A 195 -0.64 -8.03 13.13
C ASP A 195 -0.98 -8.23 11.67
N ILE A 196 0.04 -8.08 10.83
CA ILE A 196 -0.10 -8.10 9.39
C ILE A 196 0.93 -9.08 8.84
N LEU A 197 0.49 -10.09 8.09
CA LEU A 197 1.38 -10.97 7.34
C LEU A 197 1.20 -10.68 5.85
N VAL A 198 2.26 -10.23 5.20
CA VAL A 198 2.32 -10.15 3.74
C VAL A 198 2.93 -11.45 3.24
N CYS A 199 2.13 -12.31 2.61
CA CYS A 199 2.62 -13.57 2.08
C CYS A 199 2.87 -13.44 0.58
N ILE A 200 4.12 -13.66 0.17
CA ILE A 200 4.51 -13.60 -1.23
C ILE A 200 4.32 -14.98 -1.83
N VAL A 201 3.43 -15.09 -2.81
CA VAL A 201 3.23 -16.32 -3.58
C VAL A 201 3.97 -16.26 -4.91
N LYS A 202 4.32 -17.43 -5.44
CA LYS A 202 4.99 -17.50 -6.73
C LYS A 202 3.99 -17.07 -7.80
N SER A 203 4.31 -15.99 -8.51
CA SER A 203 3.45 -15.48 -9.56
C SER A 203 4.25 -15.03 -10.77
N GLU A 204 3.65 -15.22 -11.94
CA GLU A 204 4.15 -14.63 -13.17
C GLU A 204 3.90 -13.12 -13.17
N LYS A 205 4.58 -12.40 -14.08
CA LYS A 205 4.34 -10.97 -14.25
C LYS A 205 2.85 -10.70 -14.46
N LYS A 206 2.35 -9.69 -13.75
CA LYS A 206 0.96 -9.22 -13.85
C LYS A 206 0.56 -8.99 -15.31
N LYS A 207 -0.50 -9.67 -15.75
CA LYS A 207 -1.02 -9.57 -17.13
C LYS A 207 -1.60 -8.19 -17.45
N VAL A 208 -2.33 -7.59 -16.52
CA VAL A 208 -3.00 -6.27 -16.70
C VAL A 208 -2.65 -5.33 -15.55
N GLY A 209 -1.93 -4.25 -15.83
CA GLY A 209 -1.57 -3.21 -14.84
C GLY A 209 -2.79 -2.51 -14.24
N SER A 210 -2.69 -2.06 -12.97
CA SER A 210 -3.84 -1.52 -12.22
C SER A 210 -4.52 -0.34 -12.91
N THR A 211 -3.76 0.60 -13.48
CA THR A 211 -4.33 1.79 -14.14
C THR A 211 -5.19 1.44 -15.35
N VAL A 212 -4.72 0.51 -16.19
CA VAL A 212 -5.47 0.05 -17.36
C VAL A 212 -6.68 -0.75 -16.90
N GLY A 213 -6.46 -1.70 -15.99
CA GLY A 213 -7.50 -2.58 -15.49
C GLY A 213 -8.68 -1.82 -14.86
N MET A 214 -8.39 -0.86 -13.97
CA MET A 214 -9.45 -0.13 -13.28
C MET A 214 -10.31 0.72 -14.21
N GLN A 215 -9.72 1.29 -15.25
CA GLN A 215 -10.47 2.08 -16.24
C GLN A 215 -11.29 1.20 -17.17
N GLN A 216 -10.80 -0.01 -17.47
CA GLN A 216 -11.56 -1.00 -18.19
C GLN A 216 -12.77 -1.48 -17.37
N THR A 217 -12.60 -1.70 -16.07
CA THR A 217 -13.70 -2.02 -15.15
C THR A 217 -14.76 -0.92 -15.14
N VAL A 218 -14.35 0.34 -14.96
CA VAL A 218 -15.27 1.50 -15.02
C VAL A 218 -16.11 1.51 -16.30
N LYS A 219 -15.50 1.14 -17.45
CA LYS A 219 -16.16 1.17 -18.76
C LYS A 219 -17.09 -0.02 -19.03
N SER A 220 -16.78 -1.19 -18.48
CA SER A 220 -17.40 -2.46 -18.95
C SER A 220 -18.08 -3.29 -17.88
N SER A 221 -17.80 -3.09 -16.60
CA SER A 221 -18.43 -3.86 -15.52
C SER A 221 -19.77 -3.23 -15.13
N ALA A 222 -20.86 -4.01 -15.23
CA ALA A 222 -22.16 -3.61 -14.74
C ALA A 222 -22.20 -3.62 -13.20
N LEU A 223 -21.55 -4.61 -12.58
CA LEU A 223 -21.48 -4.76 -11.12
C LEU A 223 -20.68 -3.63 -10.47
N PHE A 224 -19.73 -3.03 -11.18
CA PHE A 224 -18.93 -1.92 -10.66
C PHE A 224 -19.77 -0.70 -10.30
N LYS A 225 -20.81 -0.37 -11.08
CA LYS A 225 -21.72 0.74 -10.77
C LYS A 225 -22.40 0.54 -9.42
N HIS A 226 -22.94 -0.66 -9.21
CA HIS A 226 -23.58 -1.03 -7.95
C HIS A 226 -22.59 -1.07 -6.77
N ARG A 227 -21.35 -1.51 -7.01
CA ARG A 227 -20.28 -1.43 -6.01
C ARG A 227 -20.09 0.01 -5.53
N VAL A 228 -19.94 0.97 -6.45
CA VAL A 228 -19.68 2.38 -6.12
C VAL A 228 -20.81 2.97 -5.27
N GLU A 229 -22.07 2.68 -5.59
CA GLU A 229 -23.25 3.12 -4.82
C GLU A 229 -23.20 2.69 -3.35
N GLY A 230 -22.68 1.48 -3.07
CA GLY A 230 -22.58 0.95 -1.71
C GLY A 230 -21.34 1.41 -0.91
N MET A 231 -20.38 2.10 -1.53
CA MET A 231 -19.11 2.48 -0.86
C MET A 231 -19.28 3.43 0.33
N PRO A 232 -20.14 4.47 0.31
CA PRO A 232 -20.28 5.37 1.45
C PRO A 232 -20.63 4.62 2.75
N ALA A 233 -21.58 3.69 2.71
CA ALA A 233 -21.97 2.90 3.87
C ALA A 233 -20.82 2.00 4.37
N LYS A 234 -20.08 1.37 3.45
CA LYS A 234 -18.92 0.54 3.84
C LYS A 234 -17.81 1.35 4.48
N LEU A 235 -17.51 2.53 3.95
CA LEU A 235 -16.49 3.43 4.50
C LEU A 235 -16.85 3.82 5.94
N GLU A 236 -18.10 4.22 6.19
CA GLU A 236 -18.57 4.56 7.54
C GLU A 236 -18.49 3.36 8.50
N THR A 237 -18.92 2.17 8.08
CA THR A 237 -18.82 0.95 8.90
C THR A 237 -17.37 0.60 9.23
N MET A 238 -16.48 0.65 8.23
CA MET A 238 -15.05 0.39 8.44
C MET A 238 -14.44 1.40 9.41
N LYS A 239 -14.72 2.70 9.27
CA LYS A 239 -14.21 3.73 10.18
C LYS A 239 -14.65 3.51 11.61
N ARG A 240 -15.92 3.17 11.83
CA ARG A 240 -16.44 2.83 13.16
C ARG A 240 -15.74 1.60 13.74
N ALA A 241 -15.54 0.56 12.95
CA ALA A 241 -14.83 -0.64 13.40
C ALA A 241 -13.39 -0.34 13.81
N ILE A 242 -12.69 0.49 13.03
CA ILE A 242 -11.33 0.93 13.32
C ILE A 242 -11.27 1.72 14.64
N ILE A 243 -12.14 2.72 14.80
CA ILE A 243 -12.18 3.56 16.01
C ILE A 243 -12.52 2.72 17.26
N ALA A 244 -13.45 1.77 17.12
CA ALA A 244 -13.85 0.88 18.21
C ALA A 244 -12.87 -0.27 18.46
N LYS A 245 -11.82 -0.43 17.63
CA LYS A 245 -10.95 -1.61 17.59
C LYS A 245 -11.75 -2.93 17.50
N ASP A 246 -12.87 -2.90 16.79
CA ASP A 246 -13.73 -4.06 16.50
C ASP A 246 -13.12 -4.87 15.36
N PHE A 247 -12.32 -5.88 15.74
CA PHE A 247 -11.63 -6.72 14.79
C PHE A 247 -12.59 -7.56 13.94
N GLU A 248 -13.72 -8.02 14.49
CA GLU A 248 -14.64 -8.88 13.76
C GLU A 248 -15.29 -8.13 12.59
N THR A 249 -15.82 -6.92 12.85
CA THR A 249 -16.38 -6.08 11.79
C THR A 249 -15.31 -5.67 10.78
N PHE A 250 -14.11 -5.28 11.26
CA PHE A 250 -12.97 -4.95 10.40
C PHE A 250 -12.60 -6.12 9.47
N ALA A 251 -12.46 -7.33 10.03
CA ALA A 251 -12.05 -8.53 9.31
C ALA A 251 -13.07 -8.95 8.26
N ASN A 252 -14.35 -9.04 8.65
CA ASN A 252 -15.45 -9.41 7.77
C ASN A 252 -15.56 -8.45 6.59
N LEU A 253 -15.47 -7.14 6.86
CA LEU A 253 -15.56 -6.12 5.83
C LEU A 253 -14.33 -6.10 4.91
N THR A 254 -13.13 -6.32 5.46
CA THR A 254 -11.88 -6.43 4.69
C THR A 254 -11.94 -7.58 3.69
N MET A 255 -12.38 -8.77 4.12
CA MET A 255 -12.54 -9.94 3.25
C MET A 255 -13.63 -9.71 2.20
N ALA A 256 -14.79 -9.21 2.62
CA ALA A 256 -15.91 -8.95 1.72
C ALA A 256 -15.57 -7.90 0.65
N ASP A 257 -14.85 -6.84 1.00
CA ASP A 257 -14.47 -5.80 0.04
C ASP A 257 -13.36 -6.25 -0.91
N SER A 258 -12.41 -7.05 -0.42
CA SER A 258 -11.44 -7.75 -1.27
C SER A 258 -12.15 -8.62 -2.32
N ASN A 259 -13.09 -9.45 -1.89
CA ASN A 259 -13.84 -10.35 -2.78
C ASN A 259 -14.66 -9.56 -3.81
N GLN A 260 -15.36 -8.51 -3.38
CA GLN A 260 -16.15 -7.70 -4.31
C GLN A 260 -15.26 -6.92 -5.30
N PHE A 261 -14.08 -6.47 -4.90
CA PHE A 261 -13.09 -5.89 -5.81
C PHE A 261 -12.67 -6.88 -6.91
N HIS A 262 -12.34 -8.13 -6.55
CA HIS A 262 -12.00 -9.15 -7.54
C HIS A 262 -13.21 -9.61 -8.36
N ALA A 263 -14.43 -9.56 -7.81
CA ALA A 263 -15.65 -9.83 -8.56
C ALA A 263 -15.90 -8.79 -9.67
N VAL A 264 -15.71 -7.50 -9.41
CA VAL A 264 -15.84 -6.46 -10.46
C VAL A 264 -14.70 -6.53 -11.49
N CYS A 265 -13.52 -7.04 -11.10
CA CYS A 265 -12.45 -7.36 -12.04
C CYS A 265 -12.86 -8.51 -12.97
N LEU A 266 -13.52 -9.55 -12.44
CA LEU A 266 -14.03 -10.67 -13.23
C LEU A 266 -15.19 -10.26 -14.15
N ASP A 267 -16.04 -9.33 -13.72
CA ASP A 267 -17.15 -8.75 -14.50
C ASP A 267 -16.69 -7.73 -15.57
N THR A 268 -15.41 -7.34 -15.56
CA THR A 268 -14.82 -6.50 -16.61
C THR A 268 -14.73 -7.28 -17.93
N PHE A 269 -14.80 -6.62 -19.09
CA PHE A 269 -14.63 -7.29 -20.39
C PHE A 269 -13.47 -6.71 -21.22
N PRO A 270 -12.50 -7.54 -21.68
CA PRO A 270 -12.20 -8.89 -21.22
C PRO A 270 -11.95 -8.99 -19.69
N PRO A 271 -12.19 -10.17 -19.07
CA PRO A 271 -12.08 -10.35 -17.62
C PRO A 271 -10.66 -10.13 -17.12
N ILE A 272 -10.56 -9.51 -15.95
CA ILE A 272 -9.30 -9.30 -15.24
C ILE A 272 -9.23 -10.31 -14.10
N ILE A 273 -8.23 -11.19 -14.16
CA ILE A 273 -8.01 -12.23 -13.17
C ILE A 273 -6.67 -11.96 -12.49
N TYR A 274 -6.73 -11.57 -11.21
CA TYR A 274 -5.55 -11.38 -10.36
C TYR A 274 -5.28 -12.55 -9.44
N LEU A 275 -6.35 -13.16 -8.92
CA LEU A 275 -6.26 -14.30 -8.01
C LEU A 275 -5.92 -15.57 -8.78
N ASN A 276 -5.09 -16.41 -8.18
CA ASN A 276 -4.75 -17.74 -8.68
C ASN A 276 -5.15 -18.82 -7.66
N GLU A 277 -4.76 -20.07 -7.90
CA GLU A 277 -5.05 -21.18 -6.98
C GLU A 277 -4.41 -20.98 -5.60
N ASP A 278 -3.21 -20.39 -5.53
CA ASP A 278 -2.57 -20.06 -4.25
C ASP A 278 -3.42 -19.02 -3.47
N SER A 279 -3.93 -18.00 -4.15
CA SER A 279 -4.85 -17.02 -3.54
C SER A 279 -6.12 -17.68 -3.01
N ARG A 280 -6.71 -18.59 -3.79
CA ARG A 280 -7.90 -19.34 -3.38
C ARG A 280 -7.62 -20.20 -2.15
N TRP A 281 -6.48 -20.87 -2.11
CA TRP A 281 -6.07 -21.67 -0.97
C TRP A 281 -6.01 -20.81 0.31
N PHE A 282 -5.46 -19.60 0.25
CA PHE A 282 -5.44 -18.70 1.42
C PHE A 282 -6.83 -18.26 1.87
N ILE A 283 -7.78 -18.08 0.94
CA ILE A 283 -9.18 -17.79 1.28
C ILE A 283 -9.78 -18.94 2.07
N GLU A 284 -9.59 -20.18 1.59
CA GLU A 284 -10.10 -21.39 2.24
C GLU A 284 -9.42 -21.62 3.60
N PHE A 285 -8.09 -21.46 3.67
CA PHE A 285 -7.31 -21.54 4.91
C PHE A 285 -7.81 -20.58 6.00
N VAL A 286 -8.06 -19.31 5.66
CA VAL A 286 -8.52 -18.33 6.66
C VAL A 286 -9.91 -18.65 7.17
N HIS A 287 -10.84 -19.05 6.28
CA HIS A 287 -12.20 -19.43 6.70
C HIS A 287 -12.19 -20.70 7.57
N GLU A 288 -11.36 -21.67 7.23
CA GLU A 288 -11.13 -22.86 8.05
C GLU A 288 -10.57 -22.49 9.42
N TYR A 289 -9.51 -21.70 9.45
CA TYR A 289 -8.87 -21.25 10.69
C TYR A 289 -9.86 -20.54 11.61
N ASN A 290 -10.67 -19.64 11.06
CA ASN A 290 -11.71 -18.94 11.83
C ASN A 290 -12.79 -19.90 12.35
N ARG A 291 -13.21 -20.88 11.55
CA ARG A 291 -14.16 -21.92 12.00
C ARG A 291 -13.61 -22.68 13.20
N MET A 292 -12.34 -23.10 13.13
CA MET A 292 -11.68 -23.85 14.18
C MET A 292 -11.42 -23.02 15.43
N ALA A 293 -11.09 -21.74 15.27
CA ALA A 293 -10.93 -20.80 16.37
C ALA A 293 -12.26 -20.48 17.07
N GLY A 294 -13.41 -20.69 16.41
CA GLY A 294 -14.73 -20.34 16.92
C GLY A 294 -15.02 -18.85 16.94
N GLU A 295 -14.15 -18.02 16.37
CA GLU A 295 -14.28 -16.57 16.22
C GLU A 295 -13.56 -16.09 14.96
N THR A 296 -13.85 -14.87 14.49
CA THR A 296 -13.12 -14.26 13.37
C THR A 296 -11.72 -13.85 13.84
N ALA A 297 -10.75 -14.76 13.68
CA ALA A 297 -9.38 -14.62 14.15
C ALA A 297 -8.44 -13.98 13.12
N VAL A 298 -8.68 -14.26 11.84
CA VAL A 298 -7.85 -13.83 10.70
C VAL A 298 -8.73 -13.28 9.58
N ALA A 299 -8.25 -12.26 8.89
CA ALA A 299 -8.85 -11.71 7.68
C ALA A 299 -7.84 -11.76 6.54
N TYR A 300 -8.27 -12.04 5.31
CA TYR A 300 -7.43 -11.86 4.12
C TYR A 300 -7.85 -10.61 3.34
N THR A 301 -6.91 -10.08 2.58
CA THR A 301 -7.17 -9.15 1.50
C THR A 301 -6.18 -9.35 0.36
N PHE A 302 -6.61 -9.04 -0.85
CA PHE A 302 -5.78 -9.14 -2.05
C PHE A 302 -5.87 -7.82 -2.83
N ASP A 303 -4.72 -7.29 -3.22
CA ASP A 303 -4.66 -6.17 -4.17
C ASP A 303 -4.67 -6.68 -5.61
N ALA A 304 -4.19 -5.90 -6.56
CA ALA A 304 -4.17 -6.26 -7.98
C ALA A 304 -3.02 -7.24 -8.31
N GLY A 305 -3.05 -8.41 -7.66
CA GLY A 305 -2.11 -9.52 -7.76
C GLY A 305 -2.51 -10.67 -6.81
N PRO A 306 -1.79 -11.80 -6.83
CA PRO A 306 -2.20 -13.02 -6.12
C PRO A 306 -1.73 -13.09 -4.66
N ASN A 307 -0.89 -12.16 -4.22
CA ASN A 307 -0.33 -12.17 -2.86
C ASN A 307 -1.42 -11.82 -1.83
N PRO A 308 -1.71 -12.71 -0.86
CA PRO A 308 -2.57 -12.37 0.26
C PRO A 308 -1.82 -11.45 1.24
N VAL A 309 -2.59 -10.55 1.84
CA VAL A 309 -2.21 -9.91 3.09
C VAL A 309 -3.20 -10.37 4.14
N LEU A 310 -2.68 -10.93 5.22
CA LEU A 310 -3.46 -11.40 6.35
C LEU A 310 -3.42 -10.39 7.49
N TYR A 311 -4.58 -10.06 8.05
CA TYR A 311 -4.72 -9.29 9.28
C TYR A 311 -5.18 -10.22 10.39
N MET A 312 -4.63 -10.07 11.59
CA MET A 312 -5.02 -10.87 12.75
C MET A 312 -4.74 -10.12 14.04
N ARG A 313 -5.38 -10.54 15.13
CA ARG A 313 -4.96 -10.13 16.46
C ARG A 313 -3.63 -10.77 16.83
N SER A 314 -2.79 -10.09 17.62
CA SER A 314 -1.44 -10.57 17.98
C SER A 314 -1.47 -11.96 18.63
N LYS A 315 -2.55 -12.31 19.35
CA LYS A 315 -2.74 -13.65 19.95
C LYS A 315 -2.68 -14.80 18.94
N TYR A 316 -3.01 -14.57 17.67
CA TYR A 316 -3.05 -15.61 16.62
C TYR A 316 -1.78 -15.69 15.77
N THR A 317 -0.92 -14.67 15.81
CA THR A 317 0.22 -14.55 14.89
C THR A 317 1.16 -15.73 14.97
N GLY A 318 1.51 -16.18 16.18
CA GLY A 318 2.41 -17.32 16.37
C GLY A 318 1.85 -18.62 15.77
N ASP A 319 0.56 -18.86 15.92
CA ASP A 319 -0.10 -20.06 15.43
C ASP A 319 -0.24 -20.05 13.89
N VAL A 320 -0.73 -18.94 13.33
CA VAL A 320 -0.85 -18.77 11.87
C VAL A 320 0.51 -18.89 11.18
N VAL A 321 1.56 -18.23 11.70
CA VAL A 321 2.92 -18.33 11.12
C VAL A 321 3.44 -19.76 11.20
N ARG A 322 3.20 -20.48 12.30
CA ARG A 322 3.61 -21.87 12.45
C ARG A 322 2.94 -22.76 11.40
N LEU A 323 1.63 -22.66 11.22
CA LEU A 323 0.87 -23.42 10.22
C LEU A 323 1.37 -23.11 8.80
N LEU A 324 1.54 -21.83 8.46
CA LEU A 324 2.05 -21.44 7.15
C LEU A 324 3.47 -21.95 6.90
N LYS A 325 4.37 -21.92 7.89
CA LYS A 325 5.74 -22.45 7.74
C LYS A 325 5.78 -23.96 7.55
N GLN A 326 4.94 -24.71 8.26
CA GLN A 326 4.84 -26.17 8.06
C GLN A 326 4.46 -26.54 6.63
N LEU A 327 3.69 -25.69 5.95
CA LEU A 327 3.28 -25.87 4.55
C LEU A 327 4.40 -25.51 3.54
N VAL A 328 5.36 -24.67 3.94
CA VAL A 328 6.53 -24.31 3.12
C VAL A 328 7.63 -25.39 3.16
N ASP A 329 7.78 -26.08 4.29
CA ASP A 329 8.94 -26.94 4.61
C ASP A 329 8.81 -28.43 4.20
N VAL A 330 7.89 -28.79 3.31
CA VAL A 330 7.59 -30.19 2.92
C VAL A 330 8.79 -30.95 2.28
N THR A 331 9.95 -30.29 2.09
CA THR A 331 11.19 -30.93 1.61
C THR A 331 12.32 -31.06 2.65
N LYS A 332 12.12 -30.73 3.93
CA LYS A 332 13.18 -30.75 4.97
C LYS A 332 12.85 -31.49 6.29
N PHE A 333 12.20 -32.66 6.24
CA PHE A 333 12.01 -33.49 7.45
C PHE A 333 12.97 -34.69 7.52
N LYS A 334 13.64 -34.86 8.68
CA LYS A 334 14.56 -35.98 8.98
C LYS A 334 14.17 -36.89 10.16
N SER A 335 13.04 -36.69 10.88
CA SER A 335 12.48 -37.76 11.74
C SER A 335 11.01 -37.54 12.18
N ILE A 336 10.38 -38.66 12.57
CA ILE A 336 8.93 -38.92 12.70
C ILE A 336 8.31 -38.61 14.09
N ARG A 337 9.06 -38.13 15.09
CA ARG A 337 8.55 -38.05 16.48
C ARG A 337 7.75 -36.79 16.86
N ASP A 338 7.75 -35.72 16.07
CA ASP A 338 6.96 -34.50 16.35
C ASP A 338 5.64 -34.43 15.56
N PHE A 339 5.22 -35.54 14.95
CA PHE A 339 4.13 -35.62 13.97
C PHE A 339 2.72 -35.80 14.61
N ASN A 340 2.60 -36.37 15.81
CA ASN A 340 1.30 -36.86 16.28
C ASN A 340 0.38 -35.82 16.98
N GLU A 341 0.84 -34.59 17.24
CA GLU A 341 -0.01 -33.54 17.86
C GLU A 341 -0.47 -32.44 16.88
N CYS A 342 0.02 -32.41 15.63
CA CYS A 342 -0.39 -31.42 14.60
C CYS A 342 -1.49 -31.94 13.65
N VAL A 343 -1.92 -33.20 13.78
CA VAL A 343 -2.78 -33.90 12.80
C VAL A 343 -4.24 -33.96 13.26
N THR A 344 -4.86 -32.81 13.47
CA THR A 344 -6.33 -32.72 13.52
C THR A 344 -6.89 -31.65 12.57
N ILE A 345 -6.06 -30.70 12.12
CA ILE A 345 -6.45 -29.67 11.14
C ILE A 345 -6.17 -30.13 9.69
N VAL A 346 -5.08 -30.88 9.48
CA VAL A 346 -4.69 -31.36 8.14
C VAL A 346 -5.61 -32.48 7.64
N ASN A 347 -6.32 -33.18 8.53
CA ASN A 347 -7.25 -34.25 8.16
C ASN A 347 -8.64 -33.75 7.74
N GLU A 348 -9.05 -32.54 8.11
CA GLU A 348 -10.36 -31.98 7.72
C GLU A 348 -10.30 -31.16 6.42
N LEU A 349 -9.11 -30.70 6.00
CA LEU A 349 -8.92 -29.94 4.75
C LEU A 349 -8.83 -30.80 3.47
N GLY A 350 -8.89 -32.13 3.60
CA GLY A 350 -8.96 -33.06 2.46
C GLY A 350 -7.71 -33.10 1.57
N GLU A 351 -7.67 -34.06 0.65
CA GLU A 351 -6.56 -34.32 -0.31
C GLU A 351 -6.29 -33.18 -1.33
N ASN A 352 -6.88 -32.00 -1.15
CA ASN A 352 -6.85 -30.87 -2.08
C ASN A 352 -5.86 -29.76 -1.68
N ILE A 353 -4.91 -30.00 -0.76
CA ILE A 353 -3.82 -29.06 -0.53
C ILE A 353 -2.98 -28.99 -1.82
N PRO A 354 -2.89 -27.83 -2.51
CA PRO A 354 -2.10 -27.70 -3.73
C PRO A 354 -0.66 -28.15 -3.47
N LYS A 355 -0.09 -28.93 -4.39
CA LYS A 355 1.33 -29.33 -4.37
C LYS A 355 2.26 -28.15 -4.69
N THR A 356 2.11 -27.02 -4.01
CA THR A 356 2.91 -25.82 -4.24
C THR A 356 3.48 -25.31 -2.92
N ASN A 357 4.75 -24.88 -2.97
CA ASN A 357 5.51 -24.31 -1.85
C ASN A 357 4.95 -22.92 -1.49
N ILE A 358 3.79 -22.87 -0.83
CA ILE A 358 3.13 -21.62 -0.45
C ILE A 358 3.33 -21.35 1.04
N PRO A 359 3.67 -20.12 1.45
CA PRO A 359 4.20 -19.00 0.65
C PRO A 359 5.72 -19.07 0.41
N VAL A 360 6.22 -18.36 -0.61
CA VAL A 360 7.67 -18.25 -0.90
C VAL A 360 8.38 -17.43 0.19
N GLU A 361 7.70 -16.41 0.70
CA GLU A 361 8.20 -15.54 1.76
C GLU A 361 7.03 -15.04 2.60
N ILE A 362 7.24 -14.88 3.91
CA ILE A 362 6.29 -14.28 4.84
C ILE A 362 6.98 -13.08 5.48
N ILE A 363 6.42 -11.91 5.26
CA ILE A 363 6.85 -10.68 5.92
C ILE A 363 5.84 -10.36 7.01
N HIS A 364 6.30 -10.41 8.27
CA HIS A 364 5.52 -9.90 9.39
C HIS A 364 5.70 -8.39 9.49
N ALA A 365 4.58 -7.69 9.60
CA ALA A 365 4.52 -6.24 9.76
C ALA A 365 3.49 -5.88 10.82
N LYS A 366 3.61 -4.63 11.29
CA LYS A 366 2.66 -3.99 12.19
C LYS A 366 2.10 -2.74 11.53
N CYS A 367 1.12 -2.13 12.17
CA CYS A 367 0.73 -0.77 11.87
C CYS A 367 1.94 0.18 12.00
N GLY A 368 2.20 0.98 10.97
CA GLY A 368 3.44 1.75 10.81
C GLY A 368 3.25 3.25 10.95
N ALA A 369 4.37 3.95 11.12
CA ALA A 369 4.44 5.41 11.04
C ALA A 369 4.39 5.88 9.57
N GLY A 370 4.10 7.17 9.36
CA GLY A 370 4.22 7.82 8.05
C GLY A 370 5.68 7.99 7.59
N PRO A 371 5.90 8.68 6.45
CA PRO A 371 7.23 8.94 5.91
C PRO A 371 8.09 9.75 6.88
N SER A 372 9.38 9.46 6.87
CA SER A 372 10.38 10.04 7.77
C SER A 372 11.72 10.22 7.06
N LEU A 373 12.59 11.07 7.63
CA LEU A 373 13.99 11.15 7.22
C LEU A 373 14.67 9.78 7.37
N CYS A 374 15.48 9.41 6.40
CA CYS A 374 16.24 8.16 6.42
C CYS A 374 17.71 8.46 6.72
N LYS A 375 18.27 7.73 7.70
CA LYS A 375 19.69 7.84 8.08
C LYS A 375 20.63 7.04 7.17
N GLU A 376 20.10 6.24 6.25
CA GLU A 376 20.92 5.46 5.33
C GLU A 376 21.60 6.40 4.31
N GLU A 377 22.91 6.58 4.48
CA GLU A 377 23.75 7.29 3.52
C GLU A 377 24.14 6.33 2.38
N GLY A 378 23.81 6.68 1.13
CA GLY A 378 24.32 5.97 -0.06
C GLY A 378 23.28 5.15 -0.81
N ILE A 379 22.38 5.85 -1.51
CA ILE A 379 21.53 5.28 -2.57
C ILE A 379 22.03 5.77 -3.93
#